data_AF-A0A1S2Y5M3-F1
#
_entry.id   AF-A0A1S2Y5M3-F1
#
_cell.length_a   1.000
_cell.length_b   1.000
_cell.length_c   1.000
_cell.angle_alpha   90.00
_cell.angle_beta   90.00
_cell.angle_gamma   90.00
#
_symmetry.space_group_name_H-M   'P 1'
#
loop_
_entity.id
_entity.type
_entity.pdbx_description
1 polymer ?
#
loop_
_entity_poly.entity_id
_entity_poly.type
_entity_poly.pdbx_seq_one_letter_code
_entity_poly.pdbx_strand_id
1 'polypeptide(L)'
;MRNNDFDYGDTFLLLQEVEPPVTHDSHRDWSFYLLSSESERFDNRIKLDLPFSIDDYGSGIFILGFVSVNGIMCLCLNNSYNVRIVLWNPTTVEFVTIPPSPEECVPPYRSAYFEFLRFSYDHVRDDYKVIRYVTFFANTDDEEDVPLKDRSFDPVLEIYNVSSNS
;
A
#
# COMPACT_ATOMS: atom_id res chain seq x y z
N MET A 1 -42.95 -9.69 -20.12
CA MET A 1 -42.27 -8.54 -19.49
C MET A 1 -41.05 -9.09 -18.79
N ARG A 2 -39.86 -8.62 -19.15
CA ARG A 2 -38.58 -9.13 -18.61
C ARG A 2 -38.41 -8.63 -17.17
N ASN A 3 -38.13 -9.55 -16.25
CA ASN A 3 -37.57 -9.23 -14.94
C ASN A 3 -36.21 -8.57 -15.17
N ASN A 4 -36.06 -7.34 -14.69
CA ASN A 4 -34.76 -6.74 -14.46
C ASN A 4 -34.39 -7.05 -13.00
N ASP A 5 -33.93 -8.27 -12.75
CA ASP A 5 -33.12 -8.53 -11.56
C ASP A 5 -31.79 -7.82 -11.83
N PHE A 6 -31.63 -6.62 -11.29
CA PHE A 6 -30.32 -6.01 -11.16
C PHE A 6 -29.60 -6.85 -10.12
N ASP A 7 -28.65 -7.66 -10.60
CA ASP A 7 -27.64 -8.33 -9.80
C ASP A 7 -26.90 -7.24 -8.99
N TYR A 8 -27.36 -7.04 -7.76
CA TYR A 8 -26.70 -6.16 -6.80
C TYR A 8 -25.44 -6.90 -6.41
N GLY A 9 -24.34 -6.64 -7.12
CA GLY A 9 -23.05 -7.24 -6.79
C GLY A 9 -22.77 -7.04 -5.30
N ASP A 10 -22.47 -8.15 -4.61
CA ASP A 10 -22.21 -8.16 -3.18
C ASP A 10 -21.21 -7.07 -2.84
N THR A 11 -21.66 -6.05 -2.11
CA THR A 11 -20.80 -4.94 -1.69
C THR A 11 -20.20 -5.29 -0.36
N PHE A 12 -18.88 -5.17 -0.25
CA PHE A 12 -18.17 -5.43 1.00
C PHE A 12 -17.53 -4.16 1.52
N LEU A 13 -17.61 -3.95 2.83
CA LEU A 13 -16.84 -2.93 3.52
C LEU A 13 -15.59 -3.57 4.10
N LEU A 14 -14.46 -2.91 3.88
CA LEU A 14 -13.20 -3.29 4.50
C LEU A 14 -12.98 -2.41 5.73
N LEU A 15 -12.92 -3.05 6.90
CA LEU A 15 -12.58 -2.38 8.16
C LEU A 15 -11.11 -2.65 8.49
N GLN A 16 -10.37 -1.57 8.71
CA GLN A 16 -9.04 -1.61 9.28
C GLN A 16 -9.15 -1.24 10.77
N GLU A 17 -8.80 -2.18 11.64
CA GLU A 17 -8.74 -1.97 13.08
C GLU A 17 -7.28 -1.92 13.53
N VAL A 18 -6.97 -0.99 14.42
CA VAL A 18 -5.65 -0.81 15.02
C VAL A 18 -5.81 -0.93 16.52
N GLU A 19 -5.35 -2.04 17.09
CA GLU A 19 -5.39 -2.18 18.54
C GLU A 19 -4.40 -1.21 19.19
N PRO A 20 -4.79 -0.53 20.28
CA PRO A 20 -3.88 0.34 20.99
C PRO A 20 -2.73 -0.49 21.59
N PRO A 21 -1.49 0.01 21.56
CA PRO A 21 -0.35 -0.71 22.09
C PRO A 21 -0.57 -1.00 23.59
N VAL A 22 -0.42 -2.28 23.97
CA VAL A 22 -0.56 -2.74 25.37
C VAL A 22 0.57 -2.18 26.25
N THR A 23 1.74 -1.92 25.67
CA THR A 23 2.90 -1.28 26.31
C THR A 23 3.59 -0.33 25.33
N HIS A 24 4.44 0.59 25.83
CA HIS A 24 5.19 1.53 24.98
C HIS A 24 6.10 0.83 23.94
N ASP A 25 6.48 -0.42 24.17
CA ASP A 25 7.31 -1.24 23.26
C ASP A 25 6.50 -2.24 22.42
N SER A 26 5.16 -2.27 22.53
CA SER A 26 4.34 -3.19 21.74
C SER A 26 4.09 -2.66 20.33
N HIS A 27 4.26 -3.53 19.33
CA HIS A 27 3.83 -3.29 17.96
C HIS A 27 2.31 -3.09 17.93
N ARG A 28 1.82 -2.23 17.03
CA ARG A 28 0.37 -2.11 16.80
C ARG A 28 -0.07 -3.34 16.01
N ASP A 29 -1.08 -4.03 16.51
CA ASP A 29 -1.69 -5.11 15.75
C ASP A 29 -2.71 -4.53 14.77
N TRP A 30 -2.49 -4.78 13.48
CA TRP A 30 -3.41 -4.42 12.41
C TRP A 30 -4.25 -5.62 12.02
N SER A 31 -5.57 -5.46 12.10
CA SER A 31 -6.53 -6.46 11.62
C SER A 31 -7.39 -5.88 10.51
N PHE A 32 -7.61 -6.68 9.46
CA PHE A 32 -8.52 -6.36 8.37
C PHE A 32 -9.75 -7.25 8.44
N TYR A 33 -10.92 -6.66 8.24
CA TYR A 33 -12.18 -7.41 8.22
C TYR A 33 -13.00 -7.07 6.98
N LEU A 34 -13.55 -8.08 6.32
CA LEU A 34 -14.62 -7.92 5.33
C LEU A 34 -15.98 -8.01 6.01
N LEU A 35 -16.82 -7.02 5.73
CA LEU A 35 -18.18 -6.92 6.23
C LEU A 35 -19.12 -6.95 5.04
N SER A 36 -20.08 -7.88 5.03
CA SER A 36 -21.09 -7.94 3.97
C SER A 36 -22.12 -6.82 4.13
N SER A 37 -22.44 -6.12 3.04
CA SER A 37 -23.50 -5.11 3.02
C SER A 37 -24.90 -5.69 3.24
N GLU A 38 -25.07 -7.01 3.13
CA GLU A 38 -26.35 -7.68 3.37
C GLU A 38 -26.73 -7.72 4.86
N SER A 39 -25.76 -7.50 5.75
CA SER A 39 -26.02 -7.40 7.19
C SER A 39 -26.24 -5.94 7.58
N GLU A 40 -27.47 -5.57 7.95
CA GLU A 40 -27.81 -4.22 8.42
C GLU A 40 -26.98 -3.77 9.65
N ARG A 41 -26.41 -4.72 10.39
CA ARG A 41 -25.61 -4.50 11.59
C ARG A 41 -24.12 -4.74 11.39
N PHE A 42 -23.70 -5.19 10.20
CA PHE A 42 -22.34 -5.63 9.91
C PHE A 42 -21.81 -6.68 10.91
N ASP A 43 -22.71 -7.49 11.47
CA ASP A 43 -22.37 -8.51 12.47
C ASP A 43 -21.54 -9.65 11.86
N ASN A 44 -21.70 -9.87 10.54
CA ASN A 44 -20.93 -10.84 9.77
C ASN A 44 -19.60 -10.23 9.32
N ARG A 45 -18.60 -10.29 10.20
CA ARG A 45 -17.22 -9.90 9.90
C ARG A 45 -16.35 -11.11 9.63
N ILE A 46 -15.64 -11.11 8.52
CA ILE A 46 -14.62 -12.12 8.16
C ILE A 46 -13.26 -11.47 8.38
N LYS A 47 -12.47 -12.01 9.32
CA LYS A 47 -11.08 -11.56 9.50
C LYS A 47 -10.25 -12.02 8.30
N LEU A 48 -9.44 -11.12 7.78
CA LEU A 48 -8.46 -11.43 6.75
C LEU A 48 -7.09 -11.60 7.40
N ASP A 49 -6.48 -12.75 7.16
CA ASP A 49 -5.13 -13.06 7.64
C ASP A 49 -4.09 -12.54 6.65
N LEU A 50 -3.13 -11.76 7.16
CA LEU A 50 -2.05 -11.21 6.35
C LEU A 50 -0.98 -12.29 6.08
N PRO A 51 -0.54 -12.49 4.84
CA PRO A 51 0.45 -13.52 4.51
C PRO A 51 1.90 -13.11 4.78
N PHE A 52 2.13 -11.91 5.32
CA PHE A 52 3.46 -11.36 5.59
C PHE A 52 3.51 -10.74 6.99
N SER A 53 4.70 -10.77 7.61
CA SER A 53 4.95 -10.07 8.88
C SER A 53 5.00 -8.55 8.67
N ILE A 54 4.42 -7.84 9.63
CA ILE A 54 4.36 -6.37 9.68
C ILE A 54 5.44 -5.81 10.62
N ASP A 55 6.18 -6.68 11.30
CA ASP A 55 7.00 -6.33 12.47
C ASP A 55 8.11 -5.31 12.15
N ASP A 56 8.58 -5.27 10.89
CA ASP A 56 9.60 -4.32 10.40
C ASP A 56 9.05 -2.93 10.05
N TYR A 57 7.72 -2.76 9.94
CA TYR A 57 7.05 -1.55 9.44
C TYR A 57 6.21 -0.87 10.54
N GLY A 58 6.90 -0.44 11.60
CA GLY A 58 6.32 0.08 12.84
C GLY A 58 5.45 1.35 12.75
N SER A 59 5.26 1.97 11.58
CA SER A 59 4.49 3.22 11.44
C SER A 59 3.06 3.03 10.93
N GLY A 60 2.73 1.93 10.25
CA GLY A 60 1.38 1.73 9.72
C GLY A 60 1.28 0.90 8.45
N ILE A 61 0.13 0.24 8.29
CA ILE A 61 -0.36 -0.21 6.98
C ILE A 61 -1.39 0.79 6.49
N PHE A 62 -1.25 1.23 5.24
CA PHE A 62 -2.19 2.09 4.55
C PHE A 62 -2.73 1.37 3.33
N ILE A 63 -4.04 1.36 3.15
CA ILE A 63 -4.66 0.86 1.92
C ILE A 63 -4.60 1.99 0.89
N LEU A 64 -3.82 1.78 -0.17
CA LEU A 64 -3.64 2.78 -1.24
C LEU A 64 -4.75 2.73 -2.28
N GLY A 65 -5.41 1.58 -2.37
CA GLY A 65 -6.50 1.35 -3.29
C GLY A 65 -6.89 -0.12 -3.31
N PHE A 66 -8.14 -0.35 -3.68
CA PHE A 66 -8.67 -1.65 -4.04
C PHE A 66 -8.93 -1.65 -5.54
N VAL A 67 -8.49 -2.69 -6.24
CA VAL A 67 -9.00 -2.98 -7.56
C VAL A 67 -9.92 -4.19 -7.43
N SER A 68 -11.22 -3.96 -7.62
CA SER A 68 -12.22 -5.03 -7.59
C SER A 68 -12.06 -6.02 -8.75
N VAL A 69 -11.19 -5.74 -9.72
CA VAL A 69 -10.82 -6.70 -10.74
C VAL A 69 -9.83 -7.67 -10.13
N ASN A 70 -10.22 -8.94 -10.04
CA ASN A 70 -9.46 -10.06 -9.44
C ASN A 70 -9.23 -9.99 -7.93
N GLY A 71 -9.90 -9.08 -7.21
CA GLY A 71 -9.85 -9.02 -5.74
C GLY A 71 -8.50 -8.59 -5.16
N ILE A 72 -7.65 -7.90 -5.94
CA ILE A 72 -6.30 -7.51 -5.48
C ILE A 72 -6.34 -6.19 -4.71
N MET A 73 -5.69 -6.19 -3.57
CA MET A 73 -5.49 -5.05 -2.67
C MET A 73 -4.07 -4.52 -2.78
N CYS A 74 -3.92 -3.21 -2.87
CA CYS A 74 -2.62 -2.55 -2.82
C CYS A 74 -2.39 -1.94 -1.42
N LEU A 75 -1.45 -2.53 -0.68
CA LEU A 75 -1.07 -2.12 0.66
C LEU A 75 0.25 -1.38 0.63
N CYS A 76 0.34 -0.27 1.37
CA CYS A 76 1.56 0.45 1.66
C CYS A 76 1.93 0.20 3.11
N LEU A 77 3.09 -0.40 3.33
CA LEU A 77 3.70 -0.53 4.64
C LEU A 77 4.74 0.56 4.77
N ASN A 78 4.55 1.46 5.73
CA ASN A 78 5.43 2.58 5.94
C ASN A 78 6.19 2.42 7.27
N ASN A 79 7.49 2.67 7.23
CA ASN A 79 8.33 2.96 8.39
C ASN A 79 8.93 4.36 8.17
N SER A 80 9.36 5.05 9.22
CA SER A 80 10.04 6.35 9.22
C SER A 80 11.10 6.55 8.12
N TYR A 81 11.65 5.47 7.54
CA TYR A 81 12.69 5.53 6.52
C TYR A 81 12.40 4.72 5.24
N ASN A 82 11.37 3.86 5.21
CA ASN A 82 11.17 2.91 4.11
C ASN A 82 9.69 2.71 3.79
N VAL A 83 9.38 2.66 2.49
CA VAL A 83 8.04 2.33 2.00
C VAL A 83 8.08 1.01 1.24
N ARG A 84 7.33 0.02 1.70
CA ARG A 84 7.10 -1.23 0.97
C ARG A 84 5.68 -1.25 0.42
N ILE A 85 5.54 -1.57 -0.86
CA ILE A 85 4.24 -1.73 -1.50
C ILE A 85 4.02 -3.22 -1.76
N VAL A 86 2.85 -3.72 -1.37
CA VAL A 86 2.46 -5.11 -1.55
C VAL A 86 1.12 -5.17 -2.27
N LEU A 87 1.06 -5.95 -3.35
CA LEU A 87 -0.18 -6.37 -3.97
C LEU A 87 -0.58 -7.71 -3.36
N TRP A 88 -1.76 -7.78 -2.76
CA TRP A 88 -2.21 -8.93 -2.00
C TRP A 88 -3.61 -9.36 -2.44
N ASN A 89 -3.78 -10.67 -2.67
CA ASN A 89 -5.08 -11.28 -2.88
C ASN A 89 -5.51 -11.99 -1.56
N PRO A 90 -6.51 -11.45 -0.82
CA PRO A 90 -6.96 -12.05 0.43
C PRO A 90 -7.66 -13.40 0.23
N THR A 91 -8.15 -13.69 -0.97
CA THR A 91 -8.82 -14.96 -1.27
C THR A 91 -7.82 -16.09 -1.56
N THR A 92 -6.73 -15.80 -2.28
CA THR A 92 -5.69 -16.80 -2.59
C THR A 92 -4.53 -16.79 -1.60
N VAL A 93 -4.45 -15.77 -0.73
CA VAL A 93 -3.35 -15.54 0.23
C VAL A 93 -2.02 -15.20 -0.47
N GLU A 94 -2.01 -15.12 -1.80
CA GLU A 94 -0.84 -14.75 -2.59
C GLU A 94 -0.57 -13.25 -2.51
N PHE A 95 0.71 -12.90 -2.53
CA PHE A 95 1.13 -11.51 -2.55
C PHE A 95 2.41 -11.30 -3.36
N VAL A 96 2.55 -10.11 -3.92
CA VAL A 96 3.73 -9.66 -4.66
C VAL A 96 4.21 -8.34 -4.07
N THR A 97 5.50 -8.26 -3.76
CA THR A 97 6.13 -7.03 -3.27
C THR A 97 6.68 -6.24 -4.46
N ILE A 98 6.32 -4.96 -4.55
CA ILE A 98 6.91 -4.04 -5.53
C ILE A 98 8.35 -3.76 -5.12
N PRO A 99 9.30 -3.74 -6.07
CA PRO A 99 10.68 -3.37 -5.78
C PRO A 99 10.77 -1.99 -5.10
N PRO A 100 11.73 -1.81 -4.17
CA PRO A 100 11.99 -0.51 -3.56
C PRO A 100 12.35 0.55 -4.61
N SER A 101 12.20 1.82 -4.26
CA SER A 101 12.69 2.91 -5.11
C SER A 101 14.20 2.83 -5.24
N PRO A 102 14.77 3.02 -6.44
CA PRO A 102 16.17 3.37 -6.58
C PRO A 102 16.54 4.61 -5.73
N GLU A 103 15.57 5.48 -5.48
CA GLU A 103 15.70 6.68 -4.66
C GLU A 103 15.60 6.40 -3.13
N GLU A 104 15.37 5.16 -2.69
CA GLU A 104 15.53 4.80 -1.27
C GLU A 104 17.02 4.75 -0.87
N CYS A 105 17.93 4.49 -1.82
CA CYS A 105 19.38 4.63 -1.66
C CYS A 105 19.85 6.04 -2.06
N VAL A 106 19.28 7.07 -1.44
CA VAL A 106 19.58 8.47 -1.75
C VAL A 106 21.01 8.89 -1.38
N PRO A 107 21.57 9.90 -2.07
CA PRO A 107 22.80 10.57 -1.64
C PRO A 107 22.66 11.14 -0.22
N PRO A 108 23.76 11.24 0.56
CA PRO A 108 23.71 11.60 1.99
C PRO A 108 23.11 12.99 2.27
N TYR A 109 23.02 13.87 1.26
CA TYR A 109 22.51 15.23 1.42
C TYR A 109 20.98 15.36 1.38
N ARG A 110 20.24 14.30 1.03
CA ARG A 110 18.78 14.36 0.91
C ARG A 110 18.09 13.09 1.41
N SER A 111 16.84 13.25 1.81
CA SER A 111 15.94 12.16 2.16
C SER A 111 14.74 12.15 1.21
N ALA A 112 14.21 10.96 0.94
CA ALA A 112 13.04 10.76 0.10
C ALA A 112 11.75 10.76 0.93
N TYR A 113 10.69 11.38 0.40
CA TYR A 113 9.34 11.33 0.91
C TYR A 113 8.38 10.86 -0.18
N PHE A 114 7.49 9.93 0.16
CA PHE A 114 6.59 9.27 -0.79
C PHE A 114 5.18 9.80 -0.62
N GLU A 115 4.77 10.75 -1.46
CA GLU A 115 3.52 11.50 -1.28
C GLU A 115 2.31 10.85 -1.95
N PHE A 116 2.49 10.34 -3.18
CA PHE A 116 1.39 9.86 -4.00
C PHE A 116 1.65 8.47 -4.51
N LEU A 117 0.86 7.53 -4.00
CA LEU A 117 0.84 6.13 -4.42
C LEU A 117 -0.52 5.84 -5.06
N ARG A 118 -0.52 5.54 -6.36
CA ARG A 118 -1.75 5.17 -7.09
C ARG A 118 -1.63 3.74 -7.60
N PHE A 119 -2.72 3.00 -7.47
CA PHE A 119 -2.87 1.66 -7.99
C PHE A 119 -3.96 1.61 -9.06
N SER A 120 -3.72 0.86 -10.14
CA SER A 120 -4.69 0.66 -11.21
C SER A 120 -4.49 -0.68 -11.90
N TYR A 121 -5.51 -1.12 -12.62
CA TYR A 121 -5.46 -2.35 -13.43
C TYR A 121 -5.77 -2.02 -14.89
N ASP A 122 -4.94 -2.57 -15.78
CA ASP A 122 -5.07 -2.47 -17.22
C ASP A 122 -5.66 -3.78 -17.77
N HIS A 123 -6.97 -3.79 -17.96
CA HIS A 123 -7.69 -4.96 -18.46
C HIS A 123 -7.27 -5.43 -19.86
N VAL A 124 -6.61 -4.57 -20.65
CA VAL A 124 -6.15 -4.94 -22.01
C VAL A 124 -4.86 -5.76 -21.93
N ARG A 125 -3.97 -5.40 -21.00
CA ARG A 125 -2.66 -6.03 -20.81
C ARG A 125 -2.66 -7.09 -19.72
N ASP A 126 -3.73 -7.15 -18.95
CA ASP A 126 -3.84 -7.94 -17.72
C ASP A 126 -2.67 -7.68 -16.76
N ASP A 127 -2.29 -6.40 -16.66
CA ASP A 127 -1.24 -5.94 -15.76
C ASP A 127 -1.76 -4.89 -14.78
N TYR A 128 -1.13 -4.85 -13.61
CA TYR A 128 -1.36 -3.82 -12.62
C TYR A 128 -0.30 -2.75 -12.74
N LYS A 129 -0.70 -1.50 -12.53
CA LYS A 129 0.21 -0.35 -12.53
C LYS A 129 0.20 0.31 -11.19
N VAL A 130 1.40 0.47 -10.64
CA VAL A 130 1.67 1.22 -9.41
C VAL A 130 2.44 2.46 -9.80
N ILE A 131 1.92 3.63 -9.43
CA ILE A 131 2.56 4.92 -9.66
C ILE A 131 2.99 5.47 -8.31
N ARG A 132 4.26 5.88 -8.20
CA ARG A 132 4.85 6.49 -7.02
C ARG A 132 5.42 7.85 -7.36
N TYR A 133 5.08 8.86 -6.55
CA TYR A 133 5.67 10.18 -6.62
C TYR A 133 6.60 10.40 -5.43
N VAL A 134 7.87 10.67 -5.73
CA VAL A 134 8.94 10.83 -4.75
C VAL A 134 9.38 12.28 -4.74
N THR A 135 9.33 12.91 -3.57
CA THR A 135 9.85 14.26 -3.32
C THR A 135 11.06 14.17 -2.40
N PHE A 136 11.96 15.16 -2.46
CA PHE A 136 13.18 15.15 -1.68
C PHE A 136 13.28 16.37 -0.76
N PHE A 137 13.82 16.15 0.44
CA PHE A 137 14.13 17.21 1.39
C PHE A 137 15.59 17.13 1.84
N ALA A 138 16.15 18.27 2.22
CA ALA A 138 17.55 18.34 2.67
C ALA A 138 17.70 17.68 4.04
N ASN A 139 18.78 16.92 4.21
CA ASN A 139 19.17 16.41 5.52
C ASN A 139 19.85 17.56 6.28
N THR A 140 19.36 17.89 7.48
CA THR A 140 19.86 19.02 8.27
C THR A 140 21.11 18.69 9.08
N ASP A 141 21.46 17.40 9.18
CA ASP A 141 22.33 16.88 10.23
C ASP A 141 23.71 16.39 9.73
N ASP A 142 23.94 16.36 8.42
CA ASP A 142 25.17 15.84 7.82
C ASP A 142 26.06 16.96 7.27
N GLU A 143 27.37 16.89 7.54
CA GLU A 143 28.36 17.70 6.83
C GLU A 143 28.21 17.45 5.33
N GLU A 144 27.93 18.52 4.61
CA GLU A 144 27.53 18.48 3.22
C GLU A 144 28.71 18.08 2.31
N ASP A 145 28.92 16.78 2.08
CA ASP A 145 29.94 16.26 1.15
C ASP A 145 29.76 16.76 -0.29
N VAL A 146 28.53 17.17 -0.64
CA VAL A 146 28.14 17.65 -1.96
C VAL A 146 27.77 19.14 -1.90
N PRO A 147 28.44 20.02 -2.68
CA PRO A 147 28.12 21.44 -2.76
C PRO A 147 26.64 21.69 -3.11
N LEU A 148 26.01 22.70 -2.51
CA LEU A 148 24.60 23.05 -2.73
C LEU A 148 24.17 23.11 -4.20
N LYS A 149 25.04 23.63 -5.07
CA LYS A 149 24.82 23.77 -6.52
C LYS A 149 24.71 22.43 -7.27
N ASP A 150 25.28 21.36 -6.72
CA ASP A 150 25.35 20.04 -7.32
C ASP A 150 24.27 19.11 -6.74
N ARG A 151 23.40 19.63 -5.87
CA ARG A 151 22.27 18.91 -5.29
C ARG A 151 21.04 19.07 -6.17
N SER A 152 20.41 17.94 -6.46
CA SER A 152 19.06 17.94 -7.04
C SER A 152 18.03 17.51 -5.98
N PHE A 153 16.92 18.25 -5.95
CA PHE A 153 15.71 17.93 -5.19
C PHE A 153 14.50 17.78 -6.13
N ASP A 154 14.77 17.58 -7.43
CA ASP A 154 13.71 17.44 -8.43
C ASP A 154 12.90 16.18 -8.10
N PRO A 155 11.55 16.27 -8.11
CA PRO A 155 10.72 15.13 -7.80
C PRO A 155 10.80 14.07 -8.90
N VAL A 156 10.66 12.82 -8.50
CA VAL A 156 10.72 11.66 -9.41
C VAL A 156 9.34 10.98 -9.46
N LEU A 157 8.88 10.68 -10.67
CA LEU A 157 7.69 9.88 -10.91
C LEU A 157 8.10 8.50 -11.40
N GLU A 158 7.70 7.46 -10.68
CA GLU A 158 8.00 6.07 -11.01
C GLU A 158 6.72 5.32 -11.34
N ILE A 159 6.79 4.45 -12.35
CA ILE A 159 5.67 3.65 -12.83
C ILE A 159 6.14 2.21 -12.94
N TYR A 160 5.53 1.34 -12.14
CA TYR A 160 5.79 -0.09 -12.11
C TYR A 160 4.63 -0.83 -12.78
N ASN A 161 4.96 -1.75 -13.68
CA ASN A 161 3.99 -2.71 -14.22
C ASN A 161 4.22 -4.06 -13.53
N VAL A 162 3.15 -4.65 -13.01
CA VAL A 162 3.16 -5.98 -12.39
C VAL A 162 2.26 -6.89 -13.19
N SER A 163 2.82 -7.94 -13.76
CA SER A 163 2.03 -8.96 -14.47
C SER A 163 1.16 -9.75 -13.49
N SER A 164 -0.07 -10.06 -13.89
CA SER A 164 -0.98 -10.97 -13.18
C SER A 164 -0.46 -12.42 -13.10
N ASN A 165 0.46 -12.82 -13.99
CA ASN A 165 0.97 -14.19 -14.15
C ASN A 165 2.33 -14.42 -13.45
N SER A 166 2.43 -14.19 -12.15
CA SER A 166 3.61 -14.57 -11.35
C SER A 166 3.26 -15.65 -10.34
#